data_AF-A0A2T4CY46-F1
#
_entry.id   AF-A0A2T4CY46-F1
#
_cell.length_a   1.000
_cell.length_b   1.000
_cell.length_c   1.000
_cell.angle_alpha   90.00
_cell.angle_beta   90.00
_cell.angle_gamma   90.00
#
_symmetry.space_group_name_H-M   'P 1'
#
loop_
_entity.id
_entity.type
_entity.pdbx_description
1 polymer ?
#
loop_
_entity_poly.entity_id
_entity_poly.type
_entity_poly.pdbx_seq_one_letter_code
_entity_poly.pdbx_strand_id
1 'polypeptide(L)' 'ALNTDMFSSLTVGGFSAGNLVVGSGATAGDADDYILFDTSTFALSYDADGSGAGAAIQFATLDGVTSFSATDVEVFA' A
#
# COMPACT_ATOMS: atom_id res chain seq x y z
N ALA A 1 -5.31 3.77 14.32
CA ALA A 1 -4.16 2.88 14.48
C ALA A 1 -4.38 1.68 13.57
N LEU A 2 -3.50 1.49 12.59
CA LEU A 2 -3.50 0.30 11.75
C LEU A 2 -2.83 -0.82 12.55
N ASN A 3 -3.50 -1.95 12.75
CA ASN A 3 -2.97 -3.06 13.55
C ASN A 3 -1.85 -3.76 12.77
N THR A 4 -0.65 -3.83 13.35
CA THR A 4 0.56 -4.38 12.73
C THR A 4 0.45 -5.86 12.36
N ASP A 5 -0.49 -6.62 12.95
CA ASP A 5 -0.77 -8.02 12.55
C ASP A 5 -1.25 -8.13 11.10
N MET A 6 -1.82 -7.05 10.54
CA MET A 6 -2.29 -7.02 9.16
C MET A 6 -1.23 -6.50 8.18
N PHE A 7 -0.12 -5.92 8.64
CA PHE A 7 0.88 -5.25 7.80
C PHE A 7 2.30 -5.74 8.12
N SER A 8 2.46 -7.03 8.38
CA SER A 8 3.71 -7.62 8.89
C SER A 8 4.92 -7.43 7.98
N SER A 9 4.71 -7.19 6.67
CA SER A 9 5.80 -6.95 5.71
C SER A 9 6.29 -5.50 5.73
N LEU A 10 5.57 -4.58 6.38
CA LEU A 10 5.99 -3.19 6.53
C LEU A 10 6.98 -3.04 7.69
N THR A 11 8.15 -2.48 7.40
CA THR A 11 9.16 -2.19 8.41
C THR A 11 8.92 -0.80 9.02
N VAL A 12 8.88 -0.72 10.36
CA VAL A 12 8.81 0.55 11.10
C VAL A 12 9.97 1.45 10.69
N GLY A 13 9.67 2.67 10.26
CA GLY A 13 10.66 3.64 9.77
C GLY A 13 11.36 3.25 8.45
N GLY A 14 10.98 2.13 7.83
CA GLY A 14 11.59 1.60 6.60
C GLY A 14 10.72 1.72 5.35
N PHE A 15 9.53 2.31 5.45
CA PHE A 15 8.64 2.49 4.31
C PHE A 15 9.24 3.46 3.29
N SER A 16 9.24 3.08 2.02
CA SER A 16 9.83 3.86 0.93
C SER A 16 8.95 3.89 -0.31
N ALA A 17 9.37 4.66 -1.33
CA ALA A 17 8.69 4.67 -2.63
C ALA A 17 8.71 3.32 -3.36
N GLY A 18 9.68 2.45 -3.05
CA GLY A 18 9.70 1.07 -3.58
C GLY A 18 8.60 0.19 -2.99
N ASN A 19 7.94 0.63 -1.91
CA ASN A 19 6.88 -0.13 -1.27
C ASN A 19 5.47 0.35 -1.62
N LEU A 20 5.38 1.29 -2.56
CA LEU A 20 4.14 1.96 -2.93
C LEU A 20 3.96 1.96 -4.44
N VAL A 21 2.89 1.31 -4.90
CA VAL A 21 2.40 1.43 -6.27
C VAL A 21 1.21 2.38 -6.29
N VAL A 22 1.31 3.42 -7.13
CA VAL A 22 0.22 4.35 -7.39
C VAL A 22 -0.10 4.33 -8.88
N GLY A 23 -1.36 4.07 -9.23
CA GLY A 23 -1.78 4.08 -10.62
C GLY A 23 -3.22 3.61 -10.81
N SER A 24 -3.73 3.75 -12.03
CA SER A 24 -5.05 3.21 -12.38
C SER A 24 -4.98 1.68 -12.38
N GLY A 25 -5.79 1.02 -11.55
CA GLY A 25 -5.76 -0.43 -11.40
C GLY A 25 -4.45 -0.94 -10.81
N ALA A 26 -3.88 -0.22 -9.83
CA ALA A 26 -2.60 -0.55 -9.20
C ALA A 26 -2.53 -2.03 -8.76
N THR A 27 -1.45 -2.70 -9.17
CA THR A 27 -1.12 -4.08 -8.81
C THR A 27 0.36 -4.14 -8.44
N ALA A 28 0.70 -4.96 -7.47
CA ALA A 28 2.07 -5.31 -7.16
C ALA A 28 2.78 -5.93 -8.38
N GLY A 29 4.06 -5.61 -8.57
CA GLY A 29 4.88 -6.03 -9.70
C GLY A 29 6.27 -6.56 -9.35
N ASP A 30 6.82 -6.23 -8.17
CA ASP A 30 8.09 -6.77 -7.68
C ASP A 30 8.00 -7.27 -6.22
N ALA A 31 9.12 -7.58 -5.55
CA ALA A 31 9.04 -8.31 -4.27
C ALA A 31 8.62 -7.46 -3.07
N ASP A 32 8.47 -6.14 -3.24
CA ASP A 32 8.27 -5.23 -2.12
C ASP A 32 7.18 -4.18 -2.32
N ASP A 33 6.34 -4.31 -3.34
CA ASP A 33 5.15 -3.48 -3.60
C ASP A 33 4.00 -3.77 -2.60
N TYR A 34 4.18 -3.38 -1.34
CA TYR A 34 3.25 -3.73 -0.26
C TYR A 34 1.97 -2.89 -0.21
N ILE A 35 2.02 -1.60 -0.58
CA ILE A 35 0.85 -0.72 -0.57
C ILE A 35 0.48 -0.34 -1.99
N LEU A 36 -0.80 -0.52 -2.32
CA LEU A 36 -1.34 -0.26 -3.65
C LEU A 36 -2.44 0.79 -3.54
N PHE A 37 -2.30 1.89 -4.27
CA PHE A 37 -3.34 2.90 -4.40
C PHE A 37 -3.85 2.96 -5.83
N ASP A 38 -5.09 2.48 -6.02
CA ASP A 38 -5.79 2.54 -7.29
C ASP A 38 -6.45 3.91 -7.49
N THR A 39 -5.91 4.71 -8.41
CA THR A 39 -6.41 6.07 -8.68
C THR A 39 -7.76 6.11 -9.42
N SER A 40 -8.25 4.97 -9.91
CA SER A 40 -9.55 4.87 -10.58
C SER A 40 -10.71 4.59 -9.62
N THR A 41 -10.46 3.81 -8.58
CA THR A 41 -11.45 3.41 -7.55
C THR A 41 -11.23 4.09 -6.20
N PHE A 42 -10.09 4.77 -6.06
CA PHE A 42 -9.58 5.31 -4.79
C PHE A 42 -9.37 4.23 -3.71
N ALA A 43 -9.21 2.97 -4.11
CA ALA A 43 -8.95 1.87 -3.19
C ALA A 43 -7.50 1.90 -2.70
N LEU A 44 -7.31 1.82 -1.39
CA LEU A 44 -6.02 1.57 -0.76
C LEU A 44 -6.01 0.13 -0.24
N SER A 45 -5.05 -0.64 -0.76
CA SER A 45 -4.93 -2.07 -0.52
C SER A 45 -3.54 -2.44 -0.04
N TYR A 46 -3.46 -3.54 0.71
CA TYR A 46 -2.21 -4.13 1.16
C TYR A 46 -1.99 -5.46 0.46
N ASP A 47 -0.84 -5.60 -0.20
CA ASP A 47 -0.33 -6.86 -0.70
C ASP A 47 0.66 -7.42 0.32
N ALA A 48 0.34 -8.57 0.90
CA ALA A 48 1.15 -9.16 1.96
C ALA A 48 2.47 -9.74 1.44
N ASP A 49 2.48 -10.27 0.22
CA ASP A 49 3.69 -10.82 -0.40
C ASP A 49 4.43 -9.80 -1.26
N GLY A 50 3.82 -8.64 -1.50
CA GLY A 50 4.38 -7.54 -2.25
C GLY A 50 4.49 -7.81 -3.75
N SER A 51 4.27 -9.06 -4.20
CA SER A 51 4.56 -9.56 -5.55
C SER A 51 3.34 -9.72 -6.44
N GLY A 52 2.14 -9.57 -5.89
CA GLY A 52 0.89 -9.76 -6.63
C GLY A 52 0.55 -11.23 -6.88
N ALA A 53 1.31 -12.17 -6.32
CA ALA A 53 0.99 -13.59 -6.36
C ALA A 53 -0.23 -13.90 -5.48
N GLY A 54 -0.29 -13.26 -4.32
CA GLY A 54 -1.43 -13.17 -3.43
C GLY A 54 -2.37 -12.03 -3.83
N ALA A 55 -3.64 -12.17 -3.46
CA ALA A 55 -4.59 -11.09 -3.67
C ALA A 55 -4.35 -9.98 -2.63
N ALA A 56 -4.13 -8.75 -3.09
CA ALA A 56 -4.13 -7.58 -2.23
C ALA A 56 -5.49 -7.38 -1.57
N ILE A 57 -5.49 -7.01 -0.29
CA ILE A 57 -6.70 -6.79 0.52
C ILE A 57 -6.93 -5.29 0.64
N GLN A 58 -8.07 -4.82 0.13
CA GLN A 58 -8.49 -3.44 0.34
C GLN A 58 -8.86 -3.22 1.82
N PHE A 59 -8.29 -2.18 2.41
CA PHE A 59 -8.58 -1.81 3.80
C PHE A 59 -9.08 -0.36 3.95
N ALA A 60 -9.00 0.46 2.90
CA ALA A 60 -9.55 1.80 2.89
C ALA A 60 -10.00 2.26 1.50
N THR A 61 -10.82 3.31 1.47
CA THR A 61 -11.12 4.13 0.29
C THR A 61 -10.75 5.57 0.63
N LEU A 62 -9.94 6.22 -0.20
CA LEU A 62 -9.46 7.58 0.04
C LEU A 62 -10.29 8.61 -0.72
N ASP A 63 -11.22 9.28 -0.03
CA ASP A 63 -12.04 10.32 -0.63
C ASP A 63 -11.30 11.68 -0.69
N GLY A 64 -11.50 12.43 -1.77
CA GLY A 64 -10.92 13.77 -1.96
C GLY A 64 -9.39 13.82 -2.16
N VAL A 65 -8.72 12.68 -2.34
CA VAL A 65 -7.27 12.63 -2.54
C VAL A 65 -6.90 12.92 -4.00
N THR A 66 -6.05 13.92 -4.22
CA THR A 66 -5.52 14.28 -5.55
C THR A 66 -4.10 13.78 -5.79
N SER A 67 -3.37 13.44 -4.72
CA SER A 67 -2.03 12.86 -4.75
C SER A 67 -1.83 11.98 -3.53
N PHE A 68 -1.13 10.86 -3.71
CA PHE A 68 -0.71 9.97 -2.64
C PHE A 68 0.70 9.49 -2.95
N SER A 69 1.57 9.49 -1.95
CA SER A 69 2.99 9.19 -2.09
C SER A 69 3.53 8.53 -0.82
N ALA A 70 4.75 8.00 -0.89
CA ALA A 70 5.33 7.34 0.27
C ALA A 70 5.58 8.28 1.46
N THR A 71 5.70 9.59 1.22
CA THR A 71 5.85 10.58 2.30
C THR A 71 4.55 10.83 3.07
N ASP A 72 3.41 10.36 2.56
CA ASP A 72 2.11 10.44 3.23
C ASP A 72 1.87 9.25 4.17
N VAL A 73 2.80 8.29 4.23
CA VAL A 73 2.69 7.06 5.01
C VAL A 73 3.75 7.04 6.11
N GLU A 74 3.29 6.85 7.35
CA GLU A 74 4.16 6.59 8.50
C GLU A 74 3.85 5.21 9.07
N VAL A 75 4.88 4.37 9.19
CA VAL A 75 4.79 3.06 9.86
C VAL A 75 5.39 3.20 11.25
N PHE A 76 4.54 3.12 12.26
CA PHE A 76 4.89 3.21 13.68
C PHE A 76 4.46 1.95 14.44
N ALA A 77 5.02 1.76 15.64
CA ALA A 77 4.72 0.64 16.53
C ALA A 77 3.50 0.91 17.42
#